data_AF-A0A3A6KJ56-F1
#
_entry.id   AF-A0A3A6KJ56-F1
#
_cell.length_a   1.000
_cell.length_b   1.000
_cell.length_c   1.000
_cell.angle_alpha   90.00
_cell.angle_beta   90.00
_cell.angle_gamma   90.00
#
_symmetry.space_group_name_H-M   'P 1'
#
loop_
_entity.id
_entity.type
_entity.pdbx_description
1 polymer ?
#
loop_
_entity_poly.entity_id
_entity_poly.type
_entity_poly.pdbx_seq_one_letter_code
_entity_poly.pdbx_strand_id
1 'polypeptide(L)'
;MRIFHNYFNIYLYIEPLTDDDPDARVRYQIANCFCFLENYLNLITNQYTRVKDNREKSLSLPSYTWELNDTLNIMFGDLHFLFISIDKAYSLSIKLLSLLGEENAARSLSHSGDRMNAKHIRNNLEHMDEKLTSEDQKYREPWYSTSEYHSWFQIQWGSMNGDKIKLGNASFVIEETSFTELWETYDKILSIIENKYVLPNKEVVDRIWEGHKGPAWH
;
A
#
# COMPACT_ATOMS: atom_id res chain seq x y z
N MET A 1 13.45 -5.56 0.59
CA MET A 1 12.47 -4.47 0.34
C MET A 1 13.00 -3.08 0.70
N ARG A 2 12.50 -2.07 -0.02
CA ARG A 2 12.82 -0.64 0.12
C ARG A 2 12.18 -0.02 1.36
N ILE A 3 12.86 0.97 1.95
CA ILE A 3 12.35 1.85 3.00
C ILE A 3 12.16 3.25 2.41
N PHE A 4 11.05 3.90 2.73
CA PHE A 4 10.64 5.20 2.20
C PHE A 4 10.64 6.24 3.33
N HIS A 5 11.47 7.29 3.22
CA HIS A 5 11.62 8.28 4.29
C HIS A 5 12.07 9.65 3.76
N ASN A 6 11.81 9.94 2.48
CA ASN A 6 12.23 11.19 1.85
C ASN A 6 11.41 12.38 2.36
N TYR A 7 10.15 12.19 2.76
CA TYR A 7 9.31 13.27 3.28
C TYR A 7 10.01 14.08 4.37
N PHE A 8 10.58 13.41 5.38
CA PHE A 8 11.26 14.10 6.49
C PHE A 8 12.49 14.90 6.06
N ASN A 9 13.09 14.57 4.91
CA ASN A 9 14.22 15.31 4.37
C ASN A 9 13.78 16.51 3.54
N ILE A 10 12.57 16.49 2.96
CA ILE A 10 12.17 17.47 1.94
C ILE A 10 10.90 18.28 2.24
N TYR A 11 10.17 17.96 3.32
CA TYR A 11 8.86 18.58 3.60
C TYR A 11 8.92 20.12 3.69
N LEU A 12 10.00 20.67 4.26
CA LEU A 12 10.22 22.12 4.40
C LEU A 12 10.31 22.84 3.05
N TYR A 13 10.71 22.16 1.99
CA TYR A 13 10.74 22.73 0.66
C TYR A 13 9.39 22.61 -0.07
N ILE A 14 8.52 21.69 0.37
CA ILE A 14 7.18 21.49 -0.18
C ILE A 14 6.20 22.44 0.48
N GLU A 15 6.19 22.54 1.81
CA GLU A 15 5.25 23.38 2.55
C GLU A 15 5.47 24.87 2.27
N PRO A 16 4.40 25.69 2.21
CA PRO A 16 4.53 27.12 1.96
C PRO A 16 5.28 27.81 3.10
N LEU A 17 6.08 28.82 2.76
CA LEU A 17 6.81 29.62 3.77
C LEU A 17 5.88 30.58 4.53
N THR A 18 4.78 30.98 3.87
CA THR A 18 3.75 31.86 4.42
C THR A 18 2.38 31.37 3.96
N ASP A 19 1.37 31.45 4.82
CA ASP A 19 0.01 30.99 4.49
C ASP A 19 -0.69 31.83 3.41
N ASP A 20 -0.15 33.01 3.10
CA ASP A 20 -0.64 33.91 2.05
C ASP A 20 -0.22 33.48 0.63
N ASP A 21 0.60 32.43 0.49
CA ASP A 21 1.00 31.92 -0.83
C ASP A 21 -0.23 31.44 -1.61
N PRO A 22 -0.41 31.84 -2.89
CA PRO A 22 -1.60 31.49 -3.68
C PRO A 22 -1.85 29.97 -3.80
N ASP A 23 -0.80 29.16 -3.66
CA ASP A 23 -0.85 27.70 -3.73
C ASP A 23 -0.62 27.00 -2.37
N ALA A 24 -0.58 27.76 -1.26
CA ALA A 24 -0.30 27.26 0.09
C ALA A 24 -1.14 26.01 0.45
N ARG A 25 -2.44 26.06 0.18
CA ARG A 25 -3.37 24.95 0.43
C ARG A 25 -2.97 23.68 -0.34
N VAL A 26 -2.61 23.82 -1.62
CA VAL A 26 -2.23 22.68 -2.47
C VAL A 26 -0.91 22.10 -1.99
N ARG A 27 0.05 22.96 -1.63
CA ARG A 27 1.35 22.55 -1.08
C ARG A 27 1.23 21.76 0.21
N TYR A 28 0.42 22.20 1.17
CA TYR A 28 0.12 21.41 2.38
C TYR A 28 -0.57 20.07 2.05
N GLN A 29 -1.46 20.02 1.06
CA GLN A 29 -2.08 18.76 0.64
C GLN A 29 -1.07 17.80 0.03
N ILE A 30 -0.13 18.29 -0.77
CA ILE A 30 0.97 17.49 -1.33
C ILE A 30 1.84 16.94 -0.19
N ALA A 31 2.30 17.80 0.73
CA ALA A 31 3.14 17.39 1.86
C ALA A 31 2.48 16.28 2.69
N ASN A 32 1.21 16.48 3.07
CA ASN A 32 0.44 15.49 3.81
C ASN A 32 0.28 14.18 3.02
N CYS A 33 -0.15 14.24 1.77
CA CYS A 33 -0.35 13.02 0.99
C CYS A 33 0.98 12.27 0.78
N PHE A 34 2.09 12.99 0.63
CA PHE A 34 3.42 12.39 0.47
C PHE A 34 3.90 11.68 1.73
N CYS A 35 3.76 12.31 2.90
CA CYS A 35 4.02 11.68 4.19
C CYS A 35 3.21 10.40 4.39
N PHE A 36 1.89 10.46 4.15
CA PHE A 36 1.04 9.28 4.28
C PHE A 36 1.36 8.19 3.24
N LEU A 37 1.77 8.56 2.03
CA LEU A 37 2.21 7.59 1.01
C LEU A 37 3.42 6.80 1.51
N GLU A 38 4.45 7.47 2.03
CA GLU A 38 5.63 6.78 2.59
C GLU A 38 5.27 5.88 3.77
N ASN A 39 4.39 6.34 4.66
CA ASN A 39 3.89 5.52 5.77
C ASN A 39 3.23 4.23 5.26
N TYR A 40 2.33 4.31 4.28
CA TYR A 40 1.69 3.12 3.73
C TYR A 40 2.64 2.23 2.93
N LEU A 41 3.59 2.79 2.18
CA LEU A 41 4.61 2.00 1.49
C LEU A 41 5.51 1.24 2.48
N ASN A 42 5.88 1.85 3.60
CA ASN A 42 6.61 1.16 4.67
C ASN A 42 5.75 0.11 5.38
N LEU A 43 4.45 0.35 5.57
CA LEU A 43 3.54 -0.66 6.09
C LEU A 43 3.44 -1.86 5.15
N ILE A 44 3.38 -1.64 3.83
CA ILE A 44 3.45 -2.72 2.82
C ILE A 44 4.74 -3.52 3.01
N THR A 45 5.89 -2.85 3.14
CA THR A 45 7.17 -3.51 3.42
C THR A 45 7.11 -4.40 4.65
N ASN A 46 6.63 -3.86 5.76
CA ASN A 46 6.56 -4.59 7.03
C ASN A 46 5.61 -5.79 6.93
N GLN A 47 4.40 -5.60 6.38
CA GLN A 47 3.44 -6.69 6.27
C GLN A 47 3.91 -7.76 5.29
N TYR A 48 4.52 -7.38 4.16
CA TYR A 48 5.09 -8.34 3.23
C TYR A 48 6.15 -9.22 3.90
N THR A 49 7.09 -8.63 4.63
CA THR A 49 8.12 -9.39 5.35
C THR A 49 7.49 -10.35 6.36
N ARG A 50 6.52 -9.90 7.15
CA ARG A 50 5.83 -10.76 8.13
C ARG A 50 5.05 -11.90 7.48
N VAL A 51 4.36 -11.64 6.38
CA VAL A 51 3.65 -12.67 5.60
C VAL A 51 4.64 -13.70 5.08
N LYS A 52 5.77 -13.26 4.51
CA LYS A 52 6.81 -14.14 3.99
C LYS A 52 7.42 -15.01 5.11
N ASP A 53 7.79 -14.40 6.23
CA ASP A 53 8.39 -15.10 7.37
C ASP A 53 7.41 -16.11 7.99
N ASN A 54 6.16 -15.71 8.21
CA ASN A 54 5.11 -16.60 8.75
C ASN A 54 4.81 -17.75 7.78
N ARG A 55 4.85 -17.49 6.48
CA ARG A 55 4.70 -18.53 5.45
C ARG A 55 5.84 -19.54 5.53
N GLU A 56 7.09 -19.08 5.55
CA GLU A 56 8.27 -19.97 5.69
C GLU A 56 8.21 -20.77 6.99
N LYS A 57 7.84 -20.14 8.10
CA LYS A 57 7.60 -20.82 9.38
C LYS A 57 6.53 -21.90 9.25
N SER A 58 5.38 -21.60 8.65
CA SER A 58 4.26 -22.54 8.53
C SER A 58 4.62 -23.83 7.79
N LEU A 59 5.54 -23.77 6.82
CA LEU A 59 6.00 -24.93 6.05
C LEU A 59 6.83 -25.91 6.88
N SER A 60 7.42 -25.44 7.99
CA SER A 60 8.22 -26.26 8.91
C SER A 60 7.41 -26.88 10.05
N LEU A 61 6.16 -26.44 10.24
CA LEU A 61 5.32 -26.87 11.36
C LEU A 61 4.55 -28.15 11.04
N PRO A 62 4.39 -29.08 11.99
CA PRO A 62 3.57 -30.26 11.78
C PRO A 62 2.11 -29.89 11.54
N SER A 63 1.46 -30.63 10.63
CA SER A 63 0.04 -30.48 10.33
C SER A 63 -0.83 -30.69 11.58
N TYR A 64 -1.97 -30.01 11.64
CA TYR A 64 -2.97 -30.13 12.72
C TYR A 64 -2.46 -29.77 14.13
N THR A 65 -1.45 -28.90 14.22
CA THR A 65 -0.96 -28.35 15.50
C THR A 65 -1.58 -26.99 15.81
N TRP A 66 -1.70 -26.66 17.10
CA TRP A 66 -2.12 -25.32 17.54
C TRP A 66 -1.16 -24.24 17.04
N GLU A 67 0.14 -24.52 17.05
CA GLU A 67 1.18 -23.58 16.58
C GLU A 67 1.05 -23.25 15.10
N LEU A 68 0.72 -24.25 14.26
CA LEU A 68 0.43 -24.01 12.84
C LEU A 68 -0.80 -23.10 12.70
N ASN A 69 -1.87 -23.39 13.44
CA ASN A 69 -3.08 -22.59 13.39
C ASN A 69 -2.85 -21.13 13.83
N ASP A 70 -2.09 -20.92 14.90
CA ASP A 70 -1.72 -19.58 15.38
C ASP A 70 -0.90 -18.81 14.33
N THR A 71 0.11 -19.46 13.74
CA THR A 71 0.94 -18.87 12.68
C THR A 71 0.10 -18.47 11.46
N LEU A 72 -0.84 -19.31 11.05
CA LEU A 72 -1.76 -19.01 9.94
C LEU A 72 -2.71 -17.85 10.27
N ASN A 73 -3.20 -17.74 11.50
CA ASN A 73 -4.05 -16.62 11.92
C ASN A 73 -3.30 -15.28 11.88
N ILE A 74 -2.03 -15.26 12.33
CA ILE A 74 -1.17 -14.07 12.24
C ILE A 74 -0.99 -13.69 10.77
N MET A 75 -0.64 -14.66 9.92
CA MET A 75 -0.46 -14.44 8.49
C MET A 75 -1.74 -13.90 7.84
N PHE A 76 -2.92 -14.38 8.25
CA PHE A 76 -4.20 -13.88 7.76
C PHE A 76 -4.41 -12.41 8.09
N GLY A 77 -4.13 -12.01 9.34
CA GLY A 77 -4.18 -10.61 9.76
C GLY A 77 -3.20 -9.72 8.98
N ASP A 78 -1.96 -10.17 8.81
CA ASP A 78 -0.93 -9.45 8.07
C ASP A 78 -1.31 -9.28 6.58
N LEU A 79 -1.89 -10.32 5.95
CA LEU A 79 -2.40 -10.24 4.58
C LEU A 79 -3.55 -9.24 4.45
N HIS A 80 -4.50 -9.26 5.39
CA HIS A 80 -5.61 -8.32 5.40
C HIS A 80 -5.10 -6.87 5.41
N PHE A 81 -4.16 -6.60 6.31
CA PHE A 81 -3.59 -5.26 6.44
C PHE A 81 -2.65 -4.89 5.29
N LEU A 82 -1.94 -5.85 4.70
CA LEU A 82 -1.14 -5.66 3.49
C LEU A 82 -2.00 -5.12 2.34
N PHE A 83 -3.12 -5.78 2.02
CA PHE A 83 -3.97 -5.36 0.91
C PHE A 83 -4.70 -4.04 1.16
N ILE A 84 -5.07 -3.74 2.41
CA ILE A 84 -5.54 -2.41 2.80
C ILE A 84 -4.44 -1.36 2.52
N SER A 85 -3.20 -1.65 2.92
CA SER A 85 -2.08 -0.73 2.74
C SER A 85 -1.75 -0.48 1.26
N ILE A 86 -1.79 -1.53 0.42
CA ILE A 86 -1.64 -1.43 -1.04
C ILE A 86 -2.71 -0.51 -1.64
N ASP A 87 -3.99 -0.71 -1.31
CA ASP A 87 -5.08 0.10 -1.85
C ASP A 87 -4.97 1.58 -1.42
N LYS A 88 -4.52 1.83 -0.17
CA LYS A 88 -4.25 3.19 0.32
C LYS A 88 -3.05 3.83 -0.39
N ALA A 89 -1.96 3.09 -0.60
CA ALA A 89 -0.80 3.59 -1.35
C ALA A 89 -1.18 4.00 -2.78
N TYR A 90 -1.91 3.15 -3.51
CA TYR A 90 -2.43 3.51 -4.84
C TYR A 90 -3.31 4.76 -4.81
N SER A 91 -4.24 4.83 -3.86
CA SER A 91 -5.17 5.97 -3.76
C SER A 91 -4.45 7.29 -3.44
N LEU A 92 -3.42 7.24 -2.58
CA LEU A 92 -2.57 8.38 -2.26
C LEU A 92 -1.71 8.79 -3.46
N SER A 93 -1.10 7.83 -4.15
CA SER A 93 -0.31 8.09 -5.35
C SER A 93 -1.13 8.77 -6.46
N ILE A 94 -2.35 8.30 -6.70
CA ILE A 94 -3.26 8.92 -7.69
C ILE A 94 -3.60 10.35 -7.29
N LYS A 95 -3.96 10.56 -6.02
CA LYS A 95 -4.28 11.89 -5.50
C LYS A 95 -3.09 12.84 -5.60
N LEU A 96 -1.88 12.37 -5.28
CA LEU A 96 -0.65 13.14 -5.43
C LEU A 96 -0.38 13.51 -6.89
N LEU A 97 -0.50 12.55 -7.82
CA LEU A 97 -0.31 12.82 -9.24
C LEU A 97 -1.28 13.90 -9.74
N SER A 98 -2.57 13.85 -9.37
CA SER A 98 -3.52 14.91 -9.72
C SER A 98 -3.15 16.26 -9.09
N LEU A 99 -2.78 16.30 -7.80
CA LEU A 99 -2.31 17.54 -7.14
C LEU A 99 -1.05 18.13 -7.81
N LEU A 100 -0.19 17.27 -8.35
CA LEU A 100 1.03 17.65 -9.08
C LEU A 100 0.77 18.01 -10.54
N GLY A 101 -0.49 17.95 -11.02
CA GLY A 101 -0.88 18.26 -12.40
C GLY A 101 -0.64 17.12 -13.41
N GLU A 102 -0.36 15.91 -12.94
CA GLU A 102 -0.08 14.72 -13.75
C GLU A 102 -1.34 13.88 -14.01
N GLU A 103 -2.41 14.51 -14.50
CA GLU A 103 -3.74 13.87 -14.61
C GLU A 103 -3.76 12.62 -15.50
N ASN A 104 -2.96 12.58 -16.56
CA ASN A 104 -2.84 11.40 -17.41
C ASN A 104 -2.22 10.21 -16.67
N ALA A 105 -1.19 10.47 -15.84
CA ALA A 105 -0.56 9.44 -15.03
C ALA A 105 -1.51 8.97 -13.91
N ALA A 106 -2.20 9.90 -13.26
CA ALA A 106 -3.22 9.59 -12.26
C ALA A 106 -4.32 8.69 -12.84
N ARG A 107 -4.83 9.01 -14.04
CA ARG A 107 -5.84 8.21 -14.75
C ARG A 107 -5.32 6.84 -15.19
N SER A 108 -4.07 6.76 -15.65
CA SER A 108 -3.47 5.47 -16.05
C SER A 108 -3.34 4.56 -14.84
N LEU A 109 -2.78 5.07 -13.74
CA LEU A 109 -2.62 4.34 -12.49
C LEU A 109 -3.99 3.95 -11.89
N SER A 110 -5.00 4.81 -12.06
CA SER A 110 -6.32 4.53 -11.50
C SER A 110 -7.01 3.31 -12.10
N HIS A 111 -6.63 2.94 -13.33
CA HIS A 111 -7.15 1.80 -14.09
C HIS A 111 -6.09 0.71 -14.32
N SER A 112 -4.95 0.76 -13.61
CA SER A 112 -3.91 -0.26 -13.78
C SER A 112 -4.41 -1.64 -13.35
N GLY A 113 -3.92 -2.67 -14.04
CA GLY A 113 -4.28 -4.06 -13.74
C GLY A 113 -3.93 -4.43 -12.30
N ASP A 114 -2.74 -4.03 -11.84
CA ASP A 114 -2.25 -4.33 -10.50
C ASP A 114 -3.13 -3.68 -9.42
N ARG A 115 -3.50 -2.40 -9.59
CA ARG A 115 -4.44 -1.73 -8.69
C ARG A 115 -5.79 -2.42 -8.66
N MET A 116 -6.36 -2.73 -9.83
CA MET A 116 -7.69 -3.37 -9.91
C MET A 116 -7.67 -4.74 -9.24
N ASN A 117 -6.62 -5.53 -9.48
CA ASN A 117 -6.42 -6.84 -8.88
C ASN A 117 -6.24 -6.75 -7.35
N ALA A 118 -5.39 -5.85 -6.85
CA ALA A 118 -5.21 -5.63 -5.42
C ALA A 118 -6.50 -5.18 -4.73
N LYS A 119 -7.27 -4.27 -5.36
CA LYS A 119 -8.58 -3.84 -4.88
C LYS A 119 -9.59 -4.99 -4.85
N HIS A 120 -9.59 -5.86 -5.86
CA HIS A 120 -10.45 -7.04 -5.86
C HIS A 120 -10.10 -7.98 -4.71
N ILE A 121 -8.82 -8.24 -4.46
CA ILE A 121 -8.40 -9.07 -3.33
C ILE A 121 -8.80 -8.43 -2.00
N ARG A 122 -8.52 -7.14 -1.80
CA ARG A 122 -8.92 -6.41 -0.60
C ARG A 122 -10.42 -6.53 -0.34
N ASN A 123 -11.25 -6.29 -1.36
CA ASN A 123 -12.70 -6.40 -1.23
C ASN A 123 -13.15 -7.83 -0.93
N ASN A 124 -12.51 -8.85 -1.52
CA ASN A 124 -12.80 -10.25 -1.22
C ASN A 124 -12.47 -10.61 0.23
N LEU A 125 -11.40 -10.03 0.78
CA LEU A 125 -11.04 -10.20 2.18
C LEU A 125 -12.01 -9.47 3.11
N GLU A 126 -12.35 -8.21 2.79
CA GLU A 126 -13.24 -7.35 3.60
C GLU A 126 -14.66 -7.92 3.72
N HIS A 127 -15.21 -8.46 2.62
CA HIS A 127 -16.56 -9.02 2.54
C HIS A 127 -16.54 -10.55 2.56
N MET A 128 -15.63 -11.13 3.34
CA MET A 128 -15.48 -12.58 3.41
C MET A 128 -16.59 -13.25 4.21
N ASP A 129 -17.11 -12.56 5.22
CA ASP A 129 -18.26 -12.97 6.03
C ASP A 129 -19.51 -13.19 5.18
N GLU A 130 -19.75 -12.31 4.20
CA GLU A 130 -20.80 -12.40 3.17
C GLU A 130 -20.63 -13.61 2.22
N LYS A 131 -19.58 -14.43 2.40
CA LYS A 131 -19.26 -15.59 1.55
C LYS A 131 -19.11 -16.88 2.34
N LEU A 132 -19.39 -16.86 3.64
CA LEU A 132 -19.26 -18.03 4.51
C LEU A 132 -20.42 -19.03 4.38
N THR A 133 -21.53 -18.63 3.76
CA THR A 133 -22.72 -19.49 3.60
C THR A 133 -23.28 -19.43 2.19
N SER A 134 -24.03 -20.46 1.79
CA SER A 134 -24.65 -20.62 0.47
C SER A 134 -25.88 -19.71 0.23
N GLU A 135 -26.28 -18.92 1.24
CA GLU A 135 -27.49 -18.09 1.24
C GLU A 135 -27.26 -16.64 0.78
N ASP A 136 -26.01 -16.17 0.68
CA ASP A 136 -25.71 -14.85 0.12
C ASP A 136 -25.83 -14.86 -1.41
N GLN A 137 -27.05 -14.60 -1.88
CA GLN A 137 -27.46 -14.69 -3.30
C GLN A 137 -26.61 -13.84 -4.27
N LYS A 138 -25.87 -12.84 -3.77
CA LYS A 138 -25.06 -11.92 -4.58
C LYS A 138 -23.76 -12.54 -5.12
N TYR A 139 -23.23 -13.59 -4.49
CA TYR A 139 -21.91 -14.16 -4.81
C TYR A 139 -21.96 -15.65 -5.21
N ARG A 140 -23.14 -16.19 -5.55
CA ARG A 140 -23.27 -17.54 -6.13
C ARG A 140 -22.60 -17.58 -7.51
N GLU A 141 -21.31 -17.89 -7.55
CA GLU A 141 -20.68 -18.37 -8.79
C GLU A 141 -21.10 -19.83 -9.03
N PRO A 142 -21.72 -20.17 -10.17
CA PRO A 142 -22.36 -21.48 -10.41
C PRO A 142 -21.41 -22.70 -10.45
N TRP A 143 -20.10 -22.50 -10.47
CA TRP A 143 -19.16 -23.53 -10.97
C TRP A 143 -18.33 -24.27 -9.91
N TYR A 144 -18.46 -23.96 -8.60
CA TYR A 144 -17.45 -24.41 -7.62
C TYR A 144 -17.91 -25.29 -6.43
N SER A 145 -19.21 -25.48 -6.15
CA SER A 145 -19.62 -26.47 -5.14
C SER A 145 -21.13 -26.79 -5.16
N THR A 146 -21.48 -28.07 -4.95
CA THR A 146 -22.86 -28.57 -4.80
C THR A 146 -23.30 -28.75 -3.34
N SER A 147 -22.52 -28.27 -2.35
CA SER A 147 -22.76 -28.48 -0.92
C SER A 147 -23.12 -27.19 -0.19
N GLU A 148 -24.13 -27.24 0.68
CA GLU A 148 -24.58 -26.14 1.55
C GLU A 148 -23.59 -25.81 2.68
N TYR A 149 -22.61 -26.68 2.96
CA TYR A 149 -21.58 -26.52 3.99
C TYR A 149 -20.27 -25.93 3.45
N HIS A 150 -20.37 -24.88 2.62
CA HIS A 150 -19.20 -24.31 1.94
C HIS A 150 -18.49 -23.26 2.80
N SER A 151 -17.38 -23.63 3.46
CA SER A 151 -16.48 -22.64 4.04
C SER A 151 -15.56 -22.08 2.96
N TRP A 152 -16.00 -21.02 2.28
CA TRP A 152 -15.21 -20.32 1.25
C TRP A 152 -13.80 -19.97 1.76
N PHE A 153 -13.70 -19.53 3.01
CA PHE A 153 -12.42 -19.20 3.65
C PHE A 153 -11.48 -20.40 3.72
N GLN A 154 -11.92 -21.56 4.21
CA GLN A 154 -11.07 -22.75 4.31
C GLN A 154 -10.60 -23.22 2.92
N ILE A 155 -11.42 -23.04 1.89
CA ILE A 155 -11.08 -23.44 0.52
C ILE A 155 -10.07 -22.46 -0.09
N GLN A 156 -10.29 -21.15 0.01
CA GLN A 156 -9.37 -20.17 -0.53
C GLN A 156 -8.03 -20.19 0.22
N TRP A 157 -8.07 -20.22 1.56
CA TRP A 157 -6.88 -20.32 2.41
C TRP A 157 -6.15 -21.65 2.21
N GLY A 158 -6.87 -22.77 2.14
CA GLY A 158 -6.30 -24.09 1.83
C GLY A 158 -5.78 -24.22 0.40
N SER A 159 -6.17 -23.31 -0.51
CA SER A 159 -5.69 -23.23 -1.89
C SER A 159 -4.52 -22.27 -2.09
N MET A 160 -4.04 -21.60 -1.02
CA MET A 160 -2.76 -20.89 -1.05
C MET A 160 -1.66 -21.91 -1.34
N ASN A 161 -1.27 -22.01 -2.60
CA ASN A 161 -0.24 -22.92 -3.07
C ASN A 161 0.93 -22.11 -3.58
N GLY A 162 2.13 -22.46 -3.11
CA GLY A 162 3.32 -21.68 -3.42
C GLY A 162 3.21 -20.25 -2.87
N ASP A 163 3.79 -19.32 -3.59
CA ASP A 163 3.82 -17.89 -3.33
C ASP A 163 2.54 -17.16 -3.76
N LYS A 164 1.54 -17.87 -4.28
CA LYS A 164 0.37 -17.25 -4.92
C LYS A 164 -0.86 -17.30 -4.03
N ILE A 165 -1.41 -16.12 -3.77
CA ILE A 165 -2.72 -15.92 -3.16
C ILE A 165 -3.75 -15.91 -4.28
N LYS A 166 -4.80 -16.71 -4.14
CA LYS A 166 -5.97 -16.67 -5.03
C LYS A 166 -7.20 -16.41 -4.19
N LEU A 167 -7.96 -15.38 -4.56
CA LEU A 167 -9.19 -14.98 -3.89
C LEU A 167 -10.22 -14.61 -4.97
N GLY A 168 -11.13 -15.54 -5.24
CA GLY A 168 -12.04 -15.45 -6.39
C GLY A 168 -11.27 -15.46 -7.71
N ASN A 169 -11.62 -14.55 -8.63
CA ASN A 169 -10.95 -14.42 -9.94
C ASN A 169 -9.66 -13.58 -9.88
N ALA A 170 -9.29 -13.07 -8.71
CA ALA A 170 -8.09 -12.27 -8.51
C ALA A 170 -6.95 -13.13 -7.95
N SER A 171 -5.72 -12.78 -8.29
CA SER A 171 -4.55 -13.50 -7.79
C SER A 171 -3.35 -12.59 -7.61
N PHE A 172 -2.60 -12.82 -6.55
CA PHE A 172 -1.44 -12.02 -6.19
C PHE A 172 -0.28 -12.92 -5.81
N VAL A 173 0.92 -12.57 -6.28
CA VAL A 173 2.14 -13.32 -5.97
C VAL A 173 2.86 -12.61 -4.84
N ILE A 174 3.23 -13.33 -3.79
CA ILE A 174 3.94 -12.80 -2.61
C ILE A 174 5.43 -12.67 -2.96
N GLU A 175 5.73 -11.75 -3.88
CA GLU A 175 7.07 -11.42 -4.33
C GLU A 175 7.28 -9.92 -4.32
N GLU A 176 8.52 -9.49 -4.05
CA GLU A 176 8.92 -8.08 -4.07
C GLU A 176 8.58 -7.39 -5.41
N THR A 177 8.69 -8.11 -6.53
CA THR A 177 8.35 -7.65 -7.88
C THR A 177 6.89 -7.23 -8.04
N SER A 178 5.98 -7.75 -7.22
CA SER A 178 4.55 -7.40 -7.25
C SER A 178 4.27 -5.97 -6.76
N PHE A 179 5.27 -5.26 -6.26
CA PHE A 179 5.17 -3.86 -5.83
C PHE A 179 5.85 -2.87 -6.77
N THR A 180 6.40 -3.35 -7.90
CA THR A 180 7.20 -2.53 -8.84
C THR A 180 6.44 -1.30 -9.33
N GLU A 181 5.16 -1.44 -9.72
CA GLU A 181 4.35 -0.31 -10.19
C GLU A 181 4.22 0.79 -9.12
N LEU A 182 4.06 0.42 -7.84
CA LEU A 182 4.01 1.39 -6.73
C LEU A 182 5.37 2.08 -6.51
N TRP A 183 6.47 1.35 -6.65
CA TRP A 183 7.81 1.90 -6.50
C TRP A 183 8.16 2.88 -7.62
N GLU A 184 7.90 2.50 -8.87
CA GLU A 184 8.11 3.36 -10.04
C GLU A 184 7.22 4.61 -9.97
N THR A 185 5.97 4.45 -9.53
CA THR A 185 5.06 5.57 -9.28
C THR A 185 5.60 6.51 -8.20
N TYR A 186 6.10 5.96 -7.09
CA TYR A 186 6.71 6.74 -6.02
C TYR A 186 7.93 7.52 -6.52
N ASP A 187 8.83 6.89 -7.28
CA ASP A 187 10.02 7.54 -7.85
C ASP A 187 9.64 8.67 -8.81
N LYS A 188 8.60 8.47 -9.62
CA LYS A 188 8.05 9.53 -10.47
C LYS A 188 7.52 10.69 -9.62
N ILE A 189 6.72 10.42 -8.59
CA ILE A 189 6.17 11.45 -7.69
C ILE A 189 7.31 12.24 -7.01
N LEU A 190 8.30 11.54 -6.45
CA LEU A 190 9.45 12.14 -5.80
C LEU A 190 10.21 13.05 -6.76
N SER A 191 10.51 12.59 -7.97
CA SER A 191 11.20 13.39 -8.98
C SER A 191 10.43 14.66 -9.35
N ILE A 192 9.10 14.60 -9.45
CA ILE A 192 8.28 15.78 -9.72
C ILE A 192 8.33 16.75 -8.54
N ILE A 193 8.24 16.25 -7.30
CA ILE A 193 8.31 17.07 -6.09
C ILE A 193 9.68 17.76 -6.00
N GLU A 194 10.76 17.02 -6.24
CA GLU A 194 12.12 17.55 -6.25
C GLU A 194 12.27 18.70 -7.25
N ASN A 195 11.79 18.50 -8.47
CA ASN A 195 11.91 19.49 -9.53
C ASN A 195 11.01 20.71 -9.35
N LYS A 196 9.78 20.53 -8.85
CA LYS A 196 8.79 21.63 -8.72
C LYS A 196 8.90 22.41 -7.42
N TYR A 197 9.33 21.78 -6.33
CA TYR A 197 9.31 22.39 -5.00
C TYR A 197 10.69 22.41 -4.34
N VAL A 198 11.46 21.33 -4.40
CA VAL A 198 12.75 21.27 -3.71
C VAL A 198 13.78 22.18 -4.36
N LEU A 199 14.11 21.95 -5.64
CA LEU A 199 15.14 22.71 -6.35
C LEU A 199 14.85 24.22 -6.39
N PRO A 200 13.61 24.69 -6.67
CA PRO A 200 13.33 26.13 -6.72
C PRO A 200 13.38 26.80 -5.35
N ASN A 201 12.97 26.10 -4.28
CA ASN A 201 12.88 26.70 -2.94
C ASN A 201 14.16 26.52 -2.11
N LYS A 202 15.11 25.69 -2.58
CA LYS A 202 16.27 25.25 -1.80
C LYS A 202 17.04 26.40 -1.17
N GLU A 203 17.48 27.37 -1.96
CA GLU A 203 18.29 28.48 -1.47
C GLU A 203 17.57 29.31 -0.39
N VAL A 204 16.28 29.58 -0.60
CA VAL A 204 15.48 30.41 0.32
C VAL A 204 15.22 29.66 1.62
N VAL A 205 14.77 28.41 1.53
CA VAL A 205 14.48 27.55 2.68
C VAL A 205 15.76 27.31 3.49
N ASP A 206 16.86 26.94 2.82
CA ASP A 206 18.15 26.71 3.48
C ASP A 206 18.62 27.98 4.21
N ARG A 207 18.52 29.17 3.60
CA ARG A 207 18.88 30.44 4.27
C ARG A 207 18.03 30.72 5.50
N ILE A 208 16.71 30.51 5.41
CA ILE A 208 15.80 30.72 6.54
C ILE A 208 16.16 29.74 7.66
N TRP A 209 16.34 28.46 7.35
CA TRP A 209 16.54 27.42 8.37
C TRP A 209 17.97 27.33 8.90
N GLU A 210 18.99 27.63 8.10
CA GLU A 210 20.37 27.83 8.59
C GLU A 210 20.46 29.04 9.52
N GLY A 211 19.70 30.11 9.24
CA GLY A 211 19.56 31.25 10.16
C GLY A 211 18.87 30.90 11.49
N HIS A 212 18.13 29.79 11.55
CA HIS A 212 17.47 29.28 12.77
C HIS A 212 18.22 28.13 13.45
N LYS A 213 19.27 27.58 12.84
CA LYS A 213 20.25 26.76 13.56
C LYS A 213 21.01 27.72 14.47
N GLY A 214 20.58 27.80 15.72
CA GLY A 214 21.31 28.49 16.78
C GLY A 214 22.79 28.08 16.77
N PRO A 215 23.70 28.88 17.38
CA PRO A 215 25.13 28.67 17.27
C PRO A 215 25.47 27.20 17.54
N ALA A 216 26.27 26.61 16.64
CA ALA A 216 26.79 25.26 16.84
C ALA A 216 27.53 25.26 18.17
N TRP A 217 26.96 24.58 19.16
CA TRP A 217 27.63 24.35 20.43
C TRP A 217 28.77 23.39 20.15
N HIS A 218 29.98 23.95 20.02
CA HIS A 218 31.24 23.23 19.91
C HIS A 218 31.62 22.57 21.24
#